data_AF-A0A9E2PAV9-F1
#
_entry.id   AF-A0A9E2PAV9-F1
#
_cell.length_a   1.000
_cell.length_b   1.000
_cell.length_c   1.000
_cell.angle_alpha   90.00
_cell.angle_beta   90.00
_cell.angle_gamma   90.00
#
_symmetry.space_group_name_H-M   'P 1'
#
loop_
_entity.id
_entity.type
_entity.pdbx_description
1 polymer ?
#
loop_
_entity_poly.entity_id
_entity_poly.type
_entity_poly.pdbx_seq_one_letter_code
_entity_poly.pdbx_strand_id
1 'polypeptide(L)'
;VDFDEKTLKEIAITAKGKYFRATDSKELAKIYDIINKAEKTEVKAKEFFNFKELYYYFLIPAMILLVLELVLKTTLLRIIP
;
A
#
# COMPACT_ATOMS: atom_id res chain seq x y z
N VAL A 1 16.25 -43.25 -5.57
CA VAL A 1 16.04 -41.83 -5.94
C VAL A 1 17.30 -41.11 -5.53
N ASP A 2 18.09 -40.65 -6.50
CA ASP A 2 19.41 -40.06 -6.24
C ASP A 2 19.20 -38.58 -5.88
N PHE A 3 19.29 -38.28 -4.59
CA PHE A 3 19.07 -36.92 -4.08
C PHE A 3 20.43 -36.22 -4.04
N ASP A 4 20.69 -35.37 -5.04
CA ASP A 4 21.95 -34.62 -5.15
C ASP A 4 21.98 -33.44 -4.17
N GLU A 5 22.26 -33.77 -2.92
CA GLU A 5 22.43 -32.83 -1.82
C GLU A 5 23.63 -31.90 -2.03
N LYS A 6 24.62 -32.33 -2.82
CA LYS A 6 25.85 -31.55 -3.05
C LYS A 6 25.55 -30.33 -3.91
N THR A 7 24.85 -30.52 -5.03
CA THR A 7 24.44 -29.43 -5.92
C THR A 7 23.52 -28.44 -5.21
N LEU A 8 22.57 -28.93 -4.40
CA LEU A 8 21.67 -28.07 -3.62
C LEU A 8 22.40 -27.22 -2.56
N LYS A 9 23.44 -27.77 -1.92
CA LYS A 9 24.30 -27.01 -0.99
C LYS A 9 25.09 -25.93 -1.71
N GLU A 10 25.66 -26.25 -2.88
CA GLU A 10 26.41 -25.27 -3.69
C GLU A 10 25.54 -24.10 -4.13
N ILE A 11 24.30 -24.37 -4.56
CA ILE A 11 23.32 -23.32 -4.91
C ILE A 11 23.01 -22.44 -3.69
N ALA A 12 22.76 -23.03 -2.52
CA ALA A 12 22.46 -22.27 -1.30
C ALA A 12 23.63 -21.37 -0.89
N ILE A 13 24.87 -21.88 -0.94
CA ILE A 13 26.08 -21.10 -0.64
C ILE A 13 26.25 -19.94 -1.63
N THR A 14 26.06 -20.20 -2.93
CA THR A 14 26.18 -19.20 -3.99
C THR A 14 25.16 -18.07 -3.82
N ALA A 15 23.92 -18.43 -3.46
CA ALA A 15 22.84 -17.48 -3.19
C ALA A 15 22.92 -16.81 -1.81
N LYS A 16 23.96 -17.10 -1.00
CA LYS A 16 24.06 -16.71 0.43
C LYS A 16 22.85 -17.12 1.27
N GLY A 17 22.14 -18.16 0.83
CA GLY A 17 21.01 -18.77 1.53
C GLY A 17 21.46 -19.89 2.47
N LYS A 18 20.48 -20.55 3.11
CA LYS A 18 20.70 -21.73 3.95
C LYS A 18 20.11 -22.95 3.28
N TYR A 19 20.86 -24.06 3.29
CA TYR A 19 20.35 -25.36 2.89
C TYR A 19 19.64 -26.02 4.08
N PHE A 20 18.45 -26.57 3.84
CA PHE A 20 17.69 -27.34 4.82
C PHE A 20 17.28 -28.67 4.20
N ARG A 21 17.40 -29.76 4.97
CA ARG A 21 16.94 -31.09 4.57
C ARG A 21 15.77 -31.46 5.48
N ALA A 22 14.57 -31.59 4.91
CA ALA A 22 13.41 -32.07 5.64
C ALA A 22 13.25 -33.58 5.40
N THR A 23 13.44 -34.38 6.43
CA THR A 23 13.23 -35.83 6.40
C THR A 23 11.83 -36.24 6.82
N ASP A 24 11.13 -35.35 7.53
CA ASP A 24 9.74 -35.53 7.94
C ASP A 24 8.91 -34.24 7.80
N SER A 25 7.58 -34.36 7.92
CA SER A 25 6.64 -33.24 7.80
C SER A 25 6.71 -32.23 8.94
N LYS A 26 7.19 -32.61 10.13
CA LYS A 26 7.40 -31.70 11.27
C LYS A 26 8.64 -30.85 11.08
N GLU A 27 9.71 -31.43 10.54
CA GLU A 27 10.95 -30.77 10.19
C GLU A 27 10.71 -29.76 9.06
N LEU A 28 9.91 -30.14 8.06
CA LEU A 28 9.46 -29.22 7.01
C LEU A 28 8.73 -28.00 7.60
N ALA A 29 7.78 -28.20 8.51
CA ALA A 29 7.05 -27.11 9.16
C ALA A 29 7.98 -26.18 9.97
N LYS A 30 8.97 -26.74 10.68
CA LYS A 30 9.97 -25.95 11.41
C LYS A 30 10.85 -25.10 10.47
N ILE A 31 11.22 -25.63 9.31
CA ILE A 31 11.99 -24.90 8.31
C ILE A 31 11.19 -23.70 7.80
N TYR A 32 9.90 -23.88 7.49
CA TYR A 32 9.01 -22.77 7.10
C TYR A 32 8.87 -21.72 8.20
N ASP A 33 8.79 -22.13 9.47
CA ASP A 33 8.74 -21.22 10.62
C ASP A 33 10.02 -20.35 10.73
N ILE A 34 11.18 -20.94 10.45
CA ILE A 34 12.47 -20.23 10.45
C ILE A 34 12.53 -19.24 9.28
N ILE A 35 12.06 -19.64 8.09
CA ILE A 35 12.03 -18.78 6.90
C ILE A 35 11.10 -17.58 7.13
N ASN A 36 9.89 -17.81 7.64
CA ASN A 36 8.92 -16.75 7.95
C ASN A 36 9.45 -15.76 9.00
N LYS A 37 10.22 -16.23 9.99
CA LYS A 37 10.84 -15.34 10.99
C LYS A 37 12.03 -14.54 10.45
N ALA A 38 12.69 -15.04 9.40
CA ALA A 38 13.82 -14.38 8.77
C ALA A 38 13.40 -13.36 7.69
N GLU A 39 12.24 -13.54 7.07
CA GLU A 39 11.64 -12.53 6.19
C GLU A 39 11.27 -11.28 6.99
N LYS A 40 11.97 -10.18 6.71
CA LYS A 40 11.73 -8.89 7.35
C LYS A 40 10.40 -8.33 6.89
N THR A 41 9.40 -8.48 7.77
CA THR A 41 8.15 -7.70 7.82
C THR A 41 7.21 -7.97 6.65
N GLU A 42 5.95 -8.30 6.96
CA GLU A 42 4.85 -8.18 6.02
C GLU A 42 5.00 -6.83 5.31
N VAL A 43 5.23 -6.86 4.01
CA VAL A 43 5.16 -5.67 3.19
C VAL A 43 3.71 -5.21 3.31
N LYS A 44 3.44 -4.34 4.30
CA LYS A 44 2.33 -3.41 4.25
C LYS A 44 2.63 -2.59 3.01
N ALA A 45 2.21 -3.11 1.85
CA ALA A 45 2.12 -2.34 0.64
C ALA A 45 1.47 -1.05 1.09
N LYS A 46 2.22 0.04 1.05
CA LYS A 46 1.64 1.35 1.32
C LYS A 46 0.62 1.47 0.21
N GLU A 47 -0.63 1.14 0.50
CA GLU A 47 -1.73 1.42 -0.39
C GLU A 47 -1.76 2.94 -0.44
N PHE A 48 -1.08 3.48 -1.44
CA PHE A 48 -1.18 4.88 -1.79
C PHE A 48 -2.60 5.05 -2.34
N PHE A 49 -3.56 5.26 -1.44
CA PHE A 49 -4.89 5.67 -1.82
C PHE A 49 -4.76 7.01 -2.53
N ASN A 50 -4.81 6.97 -3.86
CA ASN A 50 -4.86 8.16 -4.69
C ASN A 50 -6.29 8.69 -4.64
N PHE A 51 -6.64 9.40 -3.58
CA PHE A 51 -7.91 10.12 -3.50
C PHE A 51 -7.87 11.30 -4.46
N LYS A 52 -8.71 11.25 -5.50
CA LYS A 52 -8.95 12.40 -6.35
C LYS A 52 -10.03 13.24 -5.67
N GLU A 53 -9.64 14.38 -5.13
CA GLU A 53 -10.58 15.33 -4.53
C GLU A 53 -11.44 15.95 -5.64
N LEU A 54 -12.76 15.74 -5.65
CA LEU A 54 -13.68 16.36 -6.64
C LEU A 54 -14.46 17.55 -6.07
N TYR A 55 -14.29 17.88 -4.79
CA TYR A 55 -15.10 18.90 -4.12
C TYR A 55 -14.94 20.30 -4.74
N TYR A 56 -13.81 20.57 -5.40
CA TYR A 56 -13.54 21.86 -6.04
C TYR A 56 -14.55 22.22 -7.13
N TYR A 57 -15.14 21.22 -7.81
CA TYR A 57 -16.20 21.45 -8.80
C TYR A 57 -17.47 22.06 -8.20
N PHE A 58 -17.72 21.84 -6.91
CA PHE A 58 -18.87 22.40 -6.20
C PHE A 58 -18.50 23.61 -5.34
N LEU A 59 -17.29 23.61 -4.76
CA LEU A 59 -16.81 24.70 -3.91
C LEU A 59 -16.64 26.01 -4.69
N ILE A 60 -16.07 25.95 -5.90
CA ILE A 60 -15.81 27.15 -6.72
C ILE A 60 -17.12 27.85 -7.12
N PRO A 61 -18.12 27.17 -7.71
CA PRO A 61 -19.40 27.82 -8.00
C PRO A 61 -20.12 28.33 -6.75
N ALA A 62 -20.07 27.60 -5.64
CA ALA A 62 -20.68 28.04 -4.38
C ALA A 62 -20.07 29.34 -3.85
N MET A 63 -18.73 29.45 -3.87
CA MET A 63 -18.02 30.67 -3.51
C MET A 63 -18.37 31.85 -4.42
N ILE A 64 -18.45 31.62 -5.74
CA ILE A 64 -18.85 32.64 -6.72
C ILE A 64 -20.28 33.12 -6.44
N LEU A 65 -21.22 32.20 -6.22
CA LEU A 65 -22.61 32.54 -5.90
C LEU A 65 -22.73 33.36 -4.61
N LEU A 66 -21.95 33.03 -3.59
CA LEU A 66 -21.92 33.75 -2.32
C LEU A 66 -21.41 35.18 -2.53
N VAL A 67 -20.30 35.35 -3.24
CA VAL A 67 -19.77 36.69 -3.57
C VAL A 67 -20.77 37.47 -4.42
N LEU A 68 -21.39 36.82 -5.40
CA LEU A 68 -22.41 37.42 -6.24
C LEU A 68 -23.60 37.90 -5.41
N GLU A 69 -24.10 37.09 -4.46
CA GLU A 69 -25.16 37.47 -3.54
C GLU A 69 -24.79 38.72 -2.74
N LEU A 70 -23.58 38.76 -2.16
CA LEU A 70 -23.10 39.92 -1.39
C LEU A 70 -23.02 41.18 -2.24
N VAL A 71 -22.51 41.06 -3.47
CA VAL A 71 -22.43 42.18 -4.42
C VAL A 71 -23.82 42.64 -4.85
N LEU A 72 -24.74 41.72 -5.14
CA LEU A 72 -26.12 42.05 -5.51
C LEU A 72 -26.85 42.75 -4.37
N LYS A 73 -26.72 42.24 -3.13
CA LYS A 73 -27.26 42.87 -1.91
C LYS A 73 -26.71 44.27 -1.70
N THR A 74 -25.43 44.49 -1.97
CA THR A 74 -24.76 45.78 -1.71
C THR A 74 -25.00 46.80 -2.83
N THR A 75 -25.07 46.37 -4.10
CA THR A 75 -25.08 47.25 -5.27
C THR A 75 -26.47 47.45 -5.89
N LEU A 76 -27.26 46.39 -6.07
CA LEU A 76 -28.50 46.45 -6.86
C LEU A 76 -29.78 46.31 -6.00
N LEU A 77 -29.74 45.51 -4.92
CA LEU A 77 -30.86 45.26 -4.01
C LEU A 77 -30.94 46.24 -2.82
N ARG A 78 -30.23 47.38 -2.90
CA ARG A 78 -30.31 48.42 -1.85
C ARG A 78 -31.57 49.29 -1.94
N ILE A 79 -32.40 49.13 -2.98
CA ILE A 79 -33.58 49.98 -3.20
C ILE A 79 -34.74 49.15 -3.73
N ILE A 80 -35.39 48.37 -2.87
CA ILE A 80 -36.86 48.20 -2.89
C ILE A 80 -37.30 48.04 -1.42
N PRO A 81 -37.80 49.10 -0.75
CA PRO A 81 -38.73 48.93 0.37
C PRO A 81 -40.03 48.29 -0.10
#